data_AF-A0A949BC97-F1
#
_entry.id   AF-A0A949BC97-F1
#
_cell.length_a   1.000
_cell.length_b   1.000
_cell.length_c   1.000
_cell.angle_alpha   90.00
_cell.angle_beta   90.00
_cell.angle_gamma   90.00
#
_symmetry.space_group_name_H-M   'P 1'
#
loop_
_entity.id
_entity.type
_entity.pdbx_description
1 polymer ?
#
loop_
_entity_poly.entity_id
_entity_poly.type
_entity_poly.pdbx_seq_one_letter_code
_entity_poly.pdbx_strand_id
1 'polypeptide(L)'
;MEKLKQPTSKTIGTPAYINKNCWLATALGYPPVKRCWFCELRFRHCAFARYLGISLFLVLLAFAIALIGDGRISQSHILIIFVLVLTYGYFTTKSTEQIIEANFAEKQTRIALEKAKVSLEIKVAERTSELESLTKTLGQKVDMRTTELEEKLEELEKINKFAVDRELRMVELKEKIRKLEEELEKAKTNA
;
A
#
# COMPACT_ATOMS: atom_id res chain seq x y z
N MET A 1 38.54 23.80 22.47
CA MET A 1 38.28 23.16 21.16
C MET A 1 37.29 22.03 21.37
N GLU A 2 36.02 22.35 21.19
CA GLU A 2 34.88 21.47 21.48
C GLU A 2 34.70 20.47 20.33
N LYS A 3 34.91 19.18 20.61
CA LYS A 3 34.70 18.11 19.63
C LYS A 3 33.20 17.95 19.43
N LEU A 4 32.65 18.59 18.40
CA LEU A 4 31.27 18.41 17.96
C LEU A 4 30.98 16.93 17.74
N LYS A 5 30.11 16.40 18.60
CA LYS A 5 29.57 15.05 18.58
C LYS A 5 28.88 14.83 17.23
N GLN A 6 29.46 13.97 16.39
CA GLN A 6 28.95 13.75 15.03
C GLN A 6 27.53 13.13 15.08
N PRO A 7 26.55 13.70 14.34
CA PRO A 7 25.19 13.18 14.32
C PRO A 7 25.15 11.78 13.69
N THR A 8 24.62 10.84 14.46
CA THR A 8 24.44 9.44 14.11
C THR A 8 23.32 9.26 13.09
N SER A 9 23.64 8.56 12.00
CA SER A 9 22.84 8.23 10.81
C SER A 9 22.57 9.40 9.84
N LYS A 10 23.41 9.48 8.80
CA LYS A 10 23.29 10.42 7.69
C LYS A 10 22.35 9.83 6.64
N THR A 11 21.08 10.20 6.69
CA THR A 11 20.11 9.84 5.65
C THR A 11 20.40 10.60 4.35
N ILE A 12 20.22 9.93 3.22
CA ILE A 12 20.40 10.51 1.88
C ILE A 12 19.43 11.68 1.71
N GLY A 13 19.90 12.77 1.10
CA GLY A 13 19.15 14.00 0.90
C GLY A 13 19.30 15.04 2.02
N THR A 14 20.06 14.73 3.08
CA THR A 14 20.38 15.72 4.11
C THR A 14 21.71 16.43 3.82
N PRO A 15 21.89 17.69 4.26
CA PRO A 15 23.16 18.42 4.12
C PRO A 15 24.35 17.70 4.77
N ALA A 16 24.08 16.84 5.77
CA ALA A 16 25.09 16.07 6.47
C ALA A 16 25.53 14.81 5.71
N TYR A 17 24.80 14.41 4.65
CA TYR A 17 25.09 13.21 3.87
C TYR A 17 26.41 13.33 3.09
N ILE A 18 27.27 12.33 3.25
CA ILE A 18 28.54 12.21 2.52
C ILE A 18 28.51 10.86 1.79
N ASN A 19 28.48 10.92 0.46
CA ASN A 19 28.56 9.73 -0.37
C ASN A 19 29.97 9.12 -0.30
N LYS A 20 30.09 7.99 0.41
CA LYS A 20 31.35 7.24 0.57
C LYS A 20 31.90 6.68 -0.76
N ASN A 21 31.05 6.49 -1.77
CA ASN A 21 31.43 6.01 -3.10
C ASN A 21 32.02 7.12 -3.99
N CYS A 22 31.93 8.38 -3.58
CA CYS A 22 32.48 9.52 -4.29
C CYS A 22 33.82 9.91 -3.68
N TRP A 23 34.92 9.62 -4.38
CA TRP A 23 36.27 9.98 -3.93
C TRP A 23 36.39 11.46 -3.57
N LEU A 24 35.80 12.36 -4.37
CA LEU A 24 35.86 13.81 -4.13
C LEU A 24 35.16 14.21 -2.82
N ALA A 25 33.96 13.70 -2.55
CA ALA A 25 33.23 14.01 -1.32
C ALA A 25 33.92 13.40 -0.08
N THR A 26 34.50 12.21 -0.23
CA THR A 26 35.28 11.55 0.82
C THR A 26 36.57 12.31 1.12
N ALA A 27 37.29 12.77 0.10
CA ALA A 27 38.54 13.52 0.25
C ALA A 27 38.31 14.90 0.89
N LEU A 28 37.22 15.58 0.54
CA LEU A 28 36.86 16.89 1.11
C LEU A 28 36.24 16.77 2.51
N GLY A 29 35.66 15.63 2.87
CA GLY A 29 34.91 15.47 4.12
C GLY A 29 33.56 16.20 4.13
N TYR A 30 33.15 16.79 3.01
CA TYR A 30 31.85 17.42 2.82
C TYR A 30 31.41 17.31 1.34
N PRO A 31 30.10 17.32 1.06
CA PRO A 31 29.58 17.34 -0.30
C PRO A 31 29.87 18.70 -0.96
N PRO A 32 30.59 18.76 -2.09
CA PRO A 32 31.00 20.04 -2.69
C PRO A 32 29.83 20.84 -3.28
N VAL A 33 28.71 20.18 -3.59
CA VAL A 33 27.53 20.78 -4.23
C VAL A 33 26.24 20.11 -3.72
N LYS A 34 25.11 20.83 -3.75
CA LYS A 34 23.81 20.34 -3.25
C LYS A 34 23.38 19.01 -3.88
N ARG A 35 23.61 18.81 -5.18
CA ARG A 35 23.33 17.53 -5.87
C ARG A 35 24.06 16.33 -5.28
N CYS A 36 25.20 16.52 -4.61
CA CYS A 36 25.91 15.43 -3.94
C CYS A 36 25.18 14.92 -2.69
N TRP A 37 24.21 15.67 -2.15
CA TRP A 37 23.36 15.22 -1.04
C TRP A 37 22.45 14.06 -1.45
N PHE A 38 22.13 13.95 -2.75
CA PHE A 38 21.18 12.97 -3.29
C PHE A 38 21.84 11.87 -4.13
N CYS A 39 23.17 11.89 -4.29
CA CYS A 39 23.88 11.03 -5.21
C CYS A 39 24.50 9.82 -4.50
N GLU A 40 24.17 8.61 -4.95
CA GLU A 40 24.75 7.33 -4.49
C GLU A 40 25.84 6.78 -5.43
N LEU A 41 26.00 7.40 -6.62
CA LEU A 41 26.86 6.90 -7.70
C LEU A 41 28.35 6.97 -7.33
N ARG A 42 29.13 6.07 -7.94
CA ARG A 42 30.61 6.14 -7.93
C ARG A 42 31.09 7.33 -8.74
N PHE A 43 32.25 7.89 -8.39
CA PHE A 43 32.83 9.06 -9.05
C PHE A 43 32.91 8.92 -10.59
N ARG A 44 33.29 7.73 -11.11
CA ARG A 44 33.38 7.46 -12.57
C ARG A 44 32.05 7.60 -13.31
N HIS A 45 30.92 7.38 -12.64
CA HIS A 45 29.58 7.50 -13.21
C HIS A 45 28.91 8.83 -12.82
N CYS A 46 29.63 9.71 -12.14
CA CYS A 46 29.11 11.02 -11.77
C CYS A 46 28.93 11.87 -13.03
N ALA A 47 27.79 12.56 -13.13
CA ALA A 47 27.50 13.49 -14.22
C ALA A 47 28.59 14.57 -14.36
N PHE A 48 29.19 15.00 -13.24
CA PHE A 48 30.31 15.95 -13.25
C PHE A 48 31.57 15.40 -13.94
N ALA A 49 31.92 14.14 -13.70
CA ALA A 49 33.07 13.51 -14.36
C ALA A 49 32.83 13.34 -15.86
N ARG A 50 31.61 12.96 -16.25
CA ARG A 50 31.19 12.91 -17.67
C ARG A 50 31.26 14.29 -18.31
N TYR A 51 30.78 15.32 -17.62
CA TYR A 51 30.83 16.71 -18.08
C TYR A 51 32.27 17.17 -18.32
N LEU A 52 33.20 16.93 -17.38
CA LEU A 52 34.62 17.27 -17.54
C LEU A 52 35.23 16.56 -18.75
N GLY A 53 34.93 15.27 -18.93
CA GLY A 53 35.39 14.49 -20.09
C GLY A 53 34.88 15.05 -21.42
N ILE A 54 33.58 15.32 -21.52
CA ILE A 54 32.97 15.89 -22.74
C ILE A 54 33.51 17.30 -23.01
N SER A 55 33.63 18.14 -21.97
CA SER A 55 34.14 19.51 -22.13
C SER A 55 35.58 19.52 -22.61
N LEU A 56 36.44 18.66 -22.04
CA LEU A 56 37.82 18.49 -22.48
C LEU A 56 37.88 18.00 -23.93
N PHE A 57 37.03 17.04 -24.30
CA PHE A 57 36.91 16.55 -25.67
C PHE A 57 36.48 17.67 -26.65
N LEU A 58 35.47 18.46 -26.32
CA LEU A 58 35.00 19.57 -27.17
C LEU A 58 36.07 20.65 -27.35
N VAL A 59 36.81 20.96 -26.29
CA VAL A 59 37.93 21.92 -26.36
C VAL A 59 39.01 21.38 -27.30
N LEU A 60 39.44 20.12 -27.12
CA LEU A 60 40.45 19.49 -27.99
C LEU A 60 39.99 19.42 -29.45
N LEU A 61 38.72 19.08 -29.70
CA LEU A 61 38.14 19.04 -31.03
C LEU A 61 38.13 20.44 -31.68
N ALA A 62 37.73 21.47 -30.94
CA ALA A 62 37.74 22.85 -31.44
C ALA A 62 39.17 23.33 -31.77
N PHE A 63 40.15 22.98 -30.94
CA PHE A 63 41.56 23.26 -31.23
C PHE A 63 42.05 22.52 -32.48
N ALA A 64 41.70 21.24 -32.66
CA ALA A 64 42.07 20.47 -33.84
C ALA A 64 41.48 21.07 -35.12
N ILE A 65 40.22 21.48 -35.10
CA ILE A 65 39.55 22.15 -36.23
C ILE A 65 40.25 23.48 -36.57
N ALA A 66 40.57 24.29 -35.56
CA ALA A 66 41.26 25.57 -35.76
C ALA A 66 42.66 25.39 -36.36
N LEU A 67 43.38 24.32 -35.99
CA LEU A 67 44.69 24.00 -36.56
C LEU A 67 44.62 23.55 -38.03
N ILE A 68 43.56 22.84 -38.42
CA ILE A 68 43.39 22.33 -39.80
C ILE A 68 42.97 23.44 -40.77
N GLY A 69 42.15 24.41 -40.34
CA GLY A 69 41.62 25.46 -41.21
C GLY A 69 42.66 26.52 -41.61
N ASP A 70 43.09 27.32 -40.64
CA ASP A 70 43.91 28.53 -40.91
C ASP A 70 45.39 28.36 -40.51
N GLY A 71 45.75 27.25 -39.86
CA GLY A 71 47.09 27.00 -39.32
C GLY A 71 47.55 27.99 -38.24
N ARG A 72 46.72 28.98 -37.88
CA ARG A 72 46.97 30.00 -36.85
C ARG A 72 45.75 30.14 -35.95
N ILE A 73 45.99 30.08 -34.65
CA ILE A 73 44.94 30.28 -33.65
C ILE A 73 44.78 31.79 -33.43
N SER A 74 43.73 32.38 -34.00
CA SER A 74 43.40 33.78 -33.71
C SER A 74 42.78 33.91 -32.31
N GLN A 75 42.92 35.08 -31.69
CA GLN A 75 42.39 35.37 -30.35
C GLN A 75 40.85 35.22 -30.27
N SER A 76 40.13 35.41 -31.38
CA SER A 76 38.68 35.25 -31.43
C SER A 76 38.22 33.80 -31.23
N HIS A 77 38.97 32.81 -31.74
CA HIS A 77 38.64 31.39 -31.53
C HIS A 77 38.68 31.01 -30.05
N ILE A 78 39.70 31.48 -29.33
CA ILE A 78 39.85 31.21 -27.90
C ILE A 78 38.67 31.79 -27.12
N LEU A 79 38.24 33.01 -27.46
CA LEU A 79 37.11 33.67 -26.81
C LEU A 79 35.80 32.92 -27.06
N ILE A 80 35.56 32.46 -28.29
CA ILE A 80 34.36 31.67 -28.64
C ILE A 80 34.34 30.35 -27.86
N ILE A 81 35.46 29.61 -27.84
CA ILE A 81 35.58 28.35 -27.09
C ILE A 81 35.30 28.58 -25.61
N PHE A 82 35.86 29.66 -25.04
CA PHE A 82 35.66 30.00 -23.64
C PHE A 82 34.19 30.28 -23.30
N VAL A 83 33.52 31.11 -24.11
CA VAL A 83 32.08 31.39 -23.94
C VAL A 83 31.24 30.11 -24.07
N LEU A 84 31.56 29.25 -25.04
CA LEU A 84 30.86 27.98 -25.24
C LEU A 84 31.02 27.06 -24.02
N VAL A 85 32.23 26.90 -23.48
CA VAL A 85 32.46 26.08 -22.28
C VAL A 85 31.72 26.64 -21.06
N LEU A 86 31.69 27.96 -20.87
CA LEU A 86 30.95 28.58 -19.75
C LEU A 86 29.44 28.38 -19.85
N THR A 87 28.86 28.64 -21.03
CA THR A 87 27.41 28.47 -21.26
C THR A 87 27.00 27.01 -21.12
N TYR A 88 27.77 26.08 -21.70
CA TYR A 88 27.56 24.65 -21.56
C TYR A 88 27.67 24.19 -20.09
N GLY A 89 28.66 24.67 -19.35
CA GLY A 89 28.84 24.38 -17.93
C GLY A 89 27.69 24.86 -17.05
N TYR A 90 27.22 26.08 -17.28
CA TYR A 90 26.06 26.63 -16.59
C TYR A 90 24.80 25.80 -16.88
N PHE A 91 24.53 25.51 -18.15
CA PHE A 91 23.35 24.76 -18.58
C PHE A 91 23.32 23.34 -17.99
N THR A 92 24.42 22.60 -18.15
CA THR A 92 24.55 21.23 -17.63
C THR A 92 24.45 21.17 -16.11
N THR A 93 25.05 22.13 -15.40
CA THR A 93 24.94 22.24 -13.94
C THR A 93 23.48 22.40 -13.50
N LYS A 94 22.76 23.35 -14.11
CA LYS A 94 21.36 23.63 -13.78
C LYS A 94 20.43 22.46 -14.13
N SER A 95 20.60 21.88 -15.31
CA SER A 95 19.77 20.76 -15.78
C SER A 95 19.98 19.50 -14.92
N THR A 96 21.22 19.18 -14.56
CA THR A 96 21.53 17.98 -13.80
C THR A 96 20.97 18.03 -12.37
N GLU A 97 20.94 19.21 -11.74
CA GLU A 97 20.38 19.37 -10.40
C GLU A 97 18.90 19.00 -10.34
N GLN A 98 18.11 19.52 -11.28
CA GLN A 98 16.67 19.23 -11.35
C GLN A 98 16.40 17.75 -11.61
N ILE A 99 17.17 17.12 -12.49
CA ILE A 99 17.01 15.69 -12.82
C ILE A 99 17.32 14.81 -11.60
N ILE A 100 18.39 15.11 -10.86
CA ILE A 100 18.77 14.30 -9.69
C ILE A 100 17.73 14.47 -8.57
N GLU A 101 17.27 15.68 -8.32
CA GLU A 101 16.25 15.95 -7.31
C GLU A 101 14.92 15.28 -7.65
N ALA A 102 14.47 15.38 -8.90
CA ALA A 102 13.26 14.72 -9.38
C ALA A 102 13.34 13.19 -9.26
N ASN A 103 14.46 12.57 -9.69
CA ASN A 103 14.66 11.13 -9.54
C ASN A 103 14.70 10.69 -8.08
N PHE A 104 15.30 11.49 -7.19
CA PHE A 104 15.32 11.18 -5.77
C PHE A 104 13.92 11.28 -5.16
N ALA A 105 13.16 12.32 -5.50
CA ALA A 105 11.77 12.47 -5.09
C ALA A 105 10.91 11.28 -5.59
N GLU A 106 11.07 10.87 -6.85
CA GLU A 106 10.39 9.69 -7.41
C GLU A 106 10.77 8.40 -6.69
N LYS A 107 12.04 8.20 -6.35
CA LYS A 107 12.50 7.04 -5.58
C LYS A 107 11.83 7.03 -4.19
N GLN A 108 11.74 8.18 -3.53
CA GLN A 108 11.09 8.29 -2.22
C GLN A 108 9.59 8.02 -2.30
N THR A 109 8.89 8.56 -3.29
CA THR A 109 7.45 8.31 -3.48
C THR A 109 7.18 6.85 -3.79
N ARG A 110 8.01 6.19 -4.62
CA ARG A 110 7.94 4.74 -4.84
C ARG A 110 8.10 3.94 -3.55
N ILE A 111 9.11 4.24 -2.75
CA ILE A 111 9.33 3.54 -1.47
C ILE A 111 8.15 3.75 -0.52
N ALA A 112 7.63 4.97 -0.42
CA ALA A 112 6.46 5.26 0.40
C ALA A 112 5.21 4.51 -0.08
N LEU A 113 5.00 4.45 -1.40
CA LEU A 113 3.90 3.72 -2.03
C LEU A 113 3.99 2.22 -1.78
N GLU A 114 5.17 1.61 -1.94
CA GLU A 114 5.38 0.19 -1.65
C GLU A 114 5.10 -0.13 -0.17
N LYS A 115 5.57 0.71 0.76
CA LYS A 115 5.27 0.53 2.19
C LYS A 115 3.77 0.62 2.47
N ALA A 116 3.08 1.58 1.86
CA ALA A 116 1.63 1.73 2.00
C ALA A 116 0.90 0.51 1.43
N LYS A 117 1.33 0.00 0.26
CA LYS A 117 0.78 -1.20 -0.37
C LYS A 117 0.92 -2.43 0.52
N VAL A 118 2.11 -2.70 1.05
CA VAL A 118 2.35 -3.83 1.96
C VAL A 118 1.48 -3.72 3.22
N SER A 119 1.38 -2.51 3.81
CA SER A 119 0.51 -2.30 4.97
C SER A 119 -0.97 -2.53 4.65
N LEU A 120 -1.42 -2.14 3.46
CA LEU A 120 -2.79 -2.37 3.00
C LEU A 120 -3.06 -3.85 2.75
N GLU A 121 -2.15 -4.58 2.11
CA GLU A 121 -2.27 -6.02 1.88
C GLU A 121 -2.42 -6.80 3.18
N ILE A 122 -1.62 -6.46 4.21
CA ILE A 122 -1.74 -7.06 5.55
C ILE A 122 -3.12 -6.78 6.16
N LYS A 123 -3.60 -5.53 6.10
CA LYS A 123 -4.92 -5.15 6.64
C LYS A 123 -6.07 -5.83 5.90
N VAL A 124 -5.98 -5.95 4.58
CA VAL A 124 -6.99 -6.64 3.78
C VAL A 124 -7.01 -8.12 4.15
N ALA A 125 -5.86 -8.77 4.24
CA ALA A 125 -5.78 -10.18 4.66
C ALA A 125 -6.35 -10.42 6.06
N GLU A 126 -6.04 -9.53 7.02
CA GLU A 126 -6.60 -9.57 8.38
C GLU A 126 -8.14 -9.44 8.35
N ARG A 127 -8.68 -8.44 7.65
CA ARG A 127 -10.13 -8.23 7.53
C ARG A 127 -10.85 -9.37 6.81
N THR A 128 -10.22 -9.93 5.78
CA THR A 128 -10.78 -11.10 5.08
C THR A 128 -10.86 -12.31 6.00
N SER A 129 -9.82 -12.57 6.80
CA SER A 129 -9.82 -13.66 7.79
C SER A 129 -10.87 -13.44 8.89
N GLU A 130 -11.00 -12.21 9.40
CA GLU A 130 -12.05 -11.85 10.37
C GLU A 130 -13.45 -12.09 9.80
N LEU A 131 -13.71 -11.63 8.57
CA LEU A 131 -15.01 -11.81 7.90
C LEU A 131 -15.32 -13.29 7.65
N GLU A 132 -14.34 -14.10 7.27
CA GLU A 132 -14.50 -15.54 7.08
C GLU A 132 -14.87 -16.23 8.41
N SER A 133 -14.18 -15.87 9.50
CA SER A 133 -14.48 -16.41 10.83
C SER A 133 -15.89 -16.03 11.30
N LEU A 134 -16.29 -14.78 11.10
CA LEU A 134 -17.63 -14.29 11.42
C LEU A 134 -18.69 -15.02 10.59
N THR A 135 -18.46 -15.16 9.28
CA THR A 135 -19.37 -15.86 8.38
C THR A 135 -19.58 -17.31 8.82
N LYS A 136 -18.49 -18.00 9.22
CA LYS A 136 -18.57 -19.37 9.75
C LYS A 136 -19.36 -19.44 11.05
N THR A 137 -19.11 -18.55 12.01
CA THR A 137 -19.85 -18.49 13.28
C THR A 137 -21.33 -18.17 13.07
N LEU A 138 -21.65 -17.24 12.15
CA LEU A 138 -23.02 -16.93 11.78
C LEU A 138 -23.71 -18.13 11.14
N GLY A 139 -23.04 -18.83 10.21
CA GLY A 139 -23.56 -20.05 9.60
C GLY A 139 -23.92 -21.11 10.64
N GLN A 140 -22.99 -21.42 11.56
CA GLN A 140 -23.23 -22.36 12.66
C GLN A 140 -24.43 -21.94 13.53
N LYS A 141 -24.57 -20.64 13.81
CA LYS A 141 -25.67 -20.12 14.62
C LYS A 141 -27.02 -20.22 13.89
N VAL A 142 -27.03 -19.99 12.58
CA VAL A 142 -28.22 -20.17 11.74
C VAL A 142 -28.60 -21.64 11.71
N ASP A 143 -27.66 -22.55 11.51
CA ASP A 143 -27.92 -24.00 11.50
C ASP A 143 -28.49 -24.46 12.84
N MET A 144 -27.84 -24.12 13.96
CA MET A 144 -28.34 -24.44 15.30
C MET A 144 -29.75 -23.90 15.58
N ARG A 145 -30.04 -22.67 15.14
CA ARG A 145 -31.37 -22.08 15.31
C ARG A 145 -32.40 -22.73 14.41
N THR A 146 -32.01 -23.16 13.22
CA THR A 146 -32.88 -23.85 12.28
C THR A 146 -33.26 -25.21 12.86
N THR A 147 -32.30 -25.99 13.37
CA THR A 147 -32.58 -27.26 14.04
C THR A 147 -33.42 -27.10 15.30
N GLU A 148 -33.13 -26.09 16.15
CA GLU A 148 -33.94 -25.81 17.35
C GLU A 148 -35.40 -25.46 16.99
N LEU A 149 -35.60 -24.71 15.90
CA LEU A 149 -36.94 -24.35 15.41
C LEU A 149 -37.66 -25.57 14.84
N GLU A 150 -36.98 -26.43 14.09
CA GLU A 150 -37.55 -27.68 13.55
C GLU A 150 -38.01 -28.61 14.68
N GLU A 151 -37.19 -28.80 15.72
CA GLU A 151 -37.56 -29.60 16.89
C GLU A 151 -38.81 -29.05 17.61
N LYS A 152 -38.87 -27.71 17.79
CA LYS A 152 -40.03 -27.05 18.39
C LYS A 152 -41.29 -27.16 17.53
N LEU A 153 -41.15 -27.10 16.21
CA LEU A 153 -42.27 -27.33 15.30
C LEU A 153 -42.79 -28.76 15.42
N GLU A 154 -41.91 -29.76 15.48
CA GLU A 154 -42.31 -31.16 15.66
C GLU A 154 -43.02 -31.39 17.01
N GLU A 155 -42.54 -30.76 18.09
CA GLU A 155 -43.20 -30.82 19.40
C GLU A 155 -44.60 -30.18 19.37
N LEU A 156 -44.73 -29.00 18.76
CA LEU A 156 -46.01 -28.31 18.61
C LEU A 156 -47.00 -29.13 17.78
N GLU A 157 -46.55 -29.79 16.71
CA GLU A 157 -47.38 -30.68 15.89
C GLU A 157 -47.90 -31.88 16.71
N LYS A 158 -47.06 -32.49 17.55
CA LYS A 158 -47.45 -33.60 18.44
C LYS A 158 -48.50 -33.15 19.47
N ILE A 159 -48.31 -31.99 20.10
CA ILE A 159 -49.26 -31.42 21.06
C ILE A 159 -50.60 -31.11 20.37
N ASN A 160 -50.55 -30.51 19.18
CA ASN A 160 -51.74 -30.19 18.42
C ASN A 160 -52.54 -31.45 18.06
N LYS A 161 -51.87 -32.50 17.58
CA LYS A 161 -52.51 -33.79 17.29
C LYS A 161 -53.20 -34.38 18.54
N PHE A 162 -52.53 -34.35 19.68
CA PHE A 162 -53.11 -34.82 20.95
C PHE A 162 -54.32 -33.99 21.39
N ALA A 163 -54.26 -32.66 21.21
CA ALA A 163 -55.37 -31.77 21.53
C ALA A 163 -56.60 -32.07 20.65
N VAL A 164 -56.40 -32.21 19.33
CA VAL A 164 -57.47 -32.58 18.39
C VAL A 164 -58.09 -33.93 18.74
N ASP A 165 -57.28 -34.95 19.06
CA ASP A 165 -57.79 -36.27 19.49
C ASP A 165 -58.62 -36.17 20.78
N ARG A 166 -58.21 -35.31 21.72
CA ARG A 166 -58.94 -35.08 22.97
C ARG A 166 -60.26 -34.35 22.74
N GLU A 167 -60.29 -33.37 21.84
CA GLU A 167 -61.51 -32.68 21.45
C GLU A 167 -62.52 -33.63 20.80
N LEU A 168 -62.06 -34.48 19.87
CA LEU A 168 -62.91 -35.50 19.25
C LEU A 168 -63.51 -36.45 20.30
N ARG A 169 -62.70 -36.96 21.24
CA ARG A 169 -63.21 -37.80 22.34
C ARG A 169 -64.19 -37.07 23.25
N MET A 170 -63.97 -35.80 23.53
CA MET A 170 -64.91 -35.00 24.32
C MET A 170 -66.25 -34.84 23.62
N VAL A 171 -66.25 -34.63 22.29
CA VAL A 171 -67.49 -34.58 21.51
C VAL A 171 -68.22 -35.92 21.59
N GLU A 172 -67.54 -37.05 21.38
CA GLU A 172 -68.14 -38.38 21.52
C GLU A 172 -68.72 -38.65 22.91
N LEU A 173 -67.99 -38.27 23.97
CA LEU A 173 -68.44 -38.45 25.35
C LEU A 173 -69.66 -37.58 25.67
N LYS A 174 -69.67 -36.32 25.22
CA LYS A 174 -70.84 -35.44 25.36
C LYS A 174 -72.07 -36.01 24.66
N GLU A 175 -71.89 -36.58 23.47
CA GLU A 175 -72.98 -37.23 22.72
C GLU A 175 -73.54 -38.46 23.47
N LYS A 176 -72.66 -39.28 24.06
CA LYS A 176 -73.06 -40.42 24.90
C LYS A 176 -73.80 -39.99 26.17
N ILE A 177 -73.32 -38.95 26.87
CA ILE A 177 -73.98 -38.39 28.06
C ILE A 177 -75.39 -37.93 27.69
N ARG A 178 -75.57 -37.18 26.60
CA ARG A 178 -76.89 -36.72 26.14
C ARG A 178 -77.86 -37.89 25.91
N LYS A 179 -77.40 -38.96 25.25
CA LYS A 179 -78.22 -40.17 25.02
C LYS A 179 -78.63 -40.85 26.32
N LEU A 180 -77.70 -41.01 27.26
CA LEU A 180 -77.98 -41.61 28.56
C LEU A 180 -78.95 -40.76 29.39
N GLU A 181 -78.82 -39.42 29.34
CA GLU A 181 -79.75 -38.49 29.99
C GLU A 181 -81.17 -38.62 29.42
N GLU A 182 -81.31 -38.70 28.09
CA GLU A 182 -82.61 -38.93 27.42
C GLU A 182 -83.26 -40.27 27.80
N GLU A 183 -82.46 -41.34 27.91
CA GLU A 183 -82.94 -42.66 28.35
C GLU A 183 -83.42 -42.64 29.82
N LEU A 184 -82.69 -41.94 30.68
CA LEU A 184 -82.98 -41.84 32.11
C LEU A 184 -84.24 -40.98 32.39
N GLU A 185 -84.44 -39.91 31.63
CA GLU A 185 -85.70 -39.14 31.62
C GLU A 185 -86.90 -40.01 31.22
N LYS A 186 -86.78 -40.77 30.11
CA LYS A 186 -87.86 -41.69 29.67
C LYS A 186 -88.21 -42.73 30.74
N ALA A 187 -87.20 -43.28 31.41
CA ALA A 187 -87.40 -44.24 32.48
C ALA A 187 -88.13 -43.63 33.69
N LYS A 188 -87.85 -42.37 34.04
CA LYS A 188 -88.53 -41.65 35.12
C LYS A 188 -89.99 -41.33 34.81
N THR A 189 -90.33 -40.98 33.57
CA THR A 189 -91.74 -40.70 33.18
C THR A 189 -92.63 -41.94 33.09
N ASN A 190 -92.03 -43.14 33.02
CA ASN A 190 -92.74 -44.41 32.95
C ASN A 190 -92.88 -45.14 34.31
N ALA A 191 -92.35 -44.53 35.39
CA ALA A 191 -92.46 -45.02 36.77
C ALA A 191 -93.47 -44.17 37.55
#